data_AF-A0A9E1W435-F1
#
_entry.id   AF-A0A9E1W435-F1
#
_cell.length_a   1.000
_cell.length_b   1.000
_cell.length_c   1.000
_cell.angle_alpha   90.00
_cell.angle_beta   90.00
_cell.angle_gamma   90.00
#
_symmetry.space_group_name_H-M   'P 1'
#
loop_
_entity.id
_entity.type
_entity.pdbx_description
1 polymer ?
#
loop_
_entity_poly.entity_id
_entity_poly.type
_entity_poly.pdbx_seq_one_letter_code
_entity_poly.pdbx_strand_id
1 'polypeptide(L)'
;MTFVEVTTLHTDGSGTFVIVPDHYGKLLKASGRIEMVPFDTNRCERLIHGSVEVNLGWSGKLFEGPVEDTIVTGLKQALQAQADQVSVH
;
A
#
# COMPACT_ATOMS: atom_id res chain seq x y z
N MET A 1 -0.29 -5.27 -15.79
CA MET A 1 0.80 -4.91 -14.87
C MET A 1 0.57 -5.72 -13.60
N THR A 2 1.55 -6.52 -13.22
CA THR A 2 1.46 -7.40 -12.04
C THR A 2 2.30 -6.77 -10.93
N PHE A 3 1.78 -6.83 -9.71
CA PHE A 3 2.44 -6.29 -8.53
C PHE A 3 2.72 -7.42 -7.55
N VAL A 4 3.87 -7.35 -6.89
CA VAL A 4 4.23 -8.25 -5.79
C VAL A 4 4.27 -7.42 -4.52
N GLU A 5 3.45 -7.81 -3.56
CA GLU A 5 3.51 -7.30 -2.19
C GLU A 5 4.42 -8.20 -1.36
N VAL A 6 5.42 -7.59 -0.72
CA VAL A 6 6.28 -8.24 0.26
C VAL A 6 5.98 -7.63 1.62
N THR A 7 5.37 -8.43 2.51
CA THR A 7 4.93 -7.98 3.82
C THR A 7 5.66 -8.75 4.92
N THR A 8 6.23 -8.01 5.87
CA THR A 8 6.84 -8.53 7.09
C THR A 8 5.92 -8.20 8.25
N LEU A 9 5.44 -9.23 8.95
CA LEU A 9 4.60 -9.09 10.14
C LEU A 9 5.35 -9.54 11.39
N HIS A 10 5.21 -8.77 12.46
CA HIS A 10 5.71 -9.07 13.79
C HIS A 10 4.64 -9.79 14.61
N THR A 11 5.05 -10.40 15.73
CA THR A 11 4.16 -11.19 16.61
C THR A 11 3.08 -10.36 17.29
N ASP A 12 3.27 -9.05 17.38
CA ASP A 12 2.31 -8.09 17.93
C ASP A 12 1.29 -7.61 16.89
N GLY A 13 1.40 -8.05 15.62
CA GLY A 13 0.54 -7.62 14.52
C GLY A 13 1.03 -6.37 13.77
N SER A 14 2.09 -5.73 14.24
CA SER A 14 2.76 -4.63 13.53
C SER A 14 3.60 -5.16 12.37
N GLY A 15 4.05 -4.29 11.46
CA GLY A 15 4.83 -4.75 10.32
C GLY A 15 5.17 -3.69 9.30
N THR A 16 5.77 -4.12 8.20
CA THR A 16 6.06 -3.28 7.03
C THR A 16 5.69 -4.02 5.75
N PHE A 17 5.37 -3.25 4.72
CA PHE A 17 5.09 -3.81 3.40
C PHE A 17 5.75 -2.96 2.31
N VAL A 18 6.12 -3.62 1.23
CA VAL A 18 6.58 -2.98 -0.01
C VAL A 18 5.86 -3.63 -1.17
N ILE A 19 5.28 -2.80 -2.04
CA ILE A 19 4.68 -3.23 -3.30
C ILE A 19 5.64 -2.79 -4.41
N VAL A 20 6.14 -3.78 -5.14
CA VAL A 20 6.99 -3.57 -6.32
C VAL A 20 6.28 -4.10 -7.56
N PRO A 21 6.41 -3.41 -8.71
CA PRO A 21 6.06 -3.99 -9.99
C PRO A 21 6.93 -5.22 -10.26
N ASP A 22 6.30 -6.32 -10.66
CA ASP A 22 7.00 -7.54 -11.10
C ASP A 22 7.89 -7.26 -12.33
N HIS A 23 7.46 -6.28 -13.14
CA HIS A 23 8.22 -5.72 -14.25
C HIS A 23 8.20 -4.20 -14.17
N TYR A 24 9.31 -3.55 -14.58
CA TYR A 24 9.48 -2.08 -14.54
C TYR A 24 9.54 -1.48 -13.13
N GLY A 25 10.41 -2.01 -12.26
CA GLY A 25 10.55 -1.60 -10.85
C GLY A 25 10.95 -0.13 -10.58
N LYS A 26 11.12 0.70 -11.62
CA LYS A 26 11.32 2.15 -11.48
C LYS A 26 10.03 2.96 -11.62
N LEU A 27 8.94 2.35 -12.11
CA LEU A 27 7.70 3.06 -12.41
C LEU A 27 6.81 3.27 -11.19
N LEU A 28 6.97 2.44 -10.16
CA LEU A 28 6.13 2.48 -8.99
C LEU A 28 6.90 2.04 -7.77
N LYS A 29 6.76 2.81 -6.70
CA LYS A 29 7.19 2.45 -5.36
C LYS A 29 6.02 2.70 -4.44
N ALA A 30 5.49 1.63 -3.85
CA ALA A 30 4.57 1.76 -2.75
C ALA A 30 5.14 1.02 -1.55
N SER A 31 5.10 1.66 -0.40
CA SER A 31 5.61 1.08 0.84
C SER A 31 4.88 1.66 2.02
N GLY A 32 4.85 0.92 3.11
CA GLY A 32 4.22 1.38 4.31
C GLY A 32 4.55 0.53 5.52
N ARG A 33 3.91 0.91 6.62
CA ARG A 33 3.99 0.23 7.90
C ARG A 33 2.61 0.04 8.48
N ILE A 34 2.50 -1.05 9.21
CA ILE A 34 1.34 -1.47 9.96
C ILE A 34 1.68 -1.21 11.42
N GLU A 35 0.89 -0.38 12.08
CA GLU A 35 1.00 -0.07 13.50
C GLU A 35 -0.18 -0.66 14.25
N MET A 36 0.07 -1.22 15.43
CA MET A 36 -0.96 -1.62 16.37
C MET A 36 -0.99 -0.58 17.47
N VAL A 37 -2.05 0.23 17.51
CA VAL A 37 -2.23 1.30 18.51
C VAL A 37 -3.26 0.87 19.54
N PRO A 38 -3.07 1.13 20.84
CA PRO A 38 -4.09 0.84 21.84
C PRO A 38 -5.34 1.68 21.56
N PHE A 39 -6.49 1.02 21.47
CA PHE A 39 -7.79 1.69 21.41
C PHE A 39 -8.36 1.87 22.82
N ASP A 40 -8.33 0.80 23.61
CA ASP A 40 -8.65 0.82 25.03
C ASP A 40 -7.82 -0.25 25.78
N THR A 41 -8.15 -0.50 27.04
CA THR A 41 -7.42 -1.39 27.94
C THR A 41 -7.24 -2.82 27.41
N ASN A 42 -8.14 -3.29 26.52
CA ASN A 42 -8.13 -4.66 26.02
C ASN A 42 -8.18 -4.76 24.49
N ARG A 43 -8.24 -3.63 23.77
CA ARG A 43 -8.35 -3.58 22.31
C ARG A 43 -7.23 -2.77 21.70
N CYS A 44 -6.70 -3.28 20.58
CA CYS A 44 -5.80 -2.55 19.72
C CYS A 44 -6.48 -2.27 18.37
N GLU A 45 -6.27 -1.08 17.84
CA GLU A 45 -6.58 -0.73 16.46
C GLU A 45 -5.36 -0.91 15.58
N ARG A 46 -5.58 -1.35 14.34
CA ARG A 46 -4.54 -1.50 13.33
C ARG A 46 -4.56 -0.27 12.43
N LEU A 47 -3.49 0.52 12.45
CA LEU A 47 -3.30 1.66 11.55
C LEU A 47 -2.33 1.26 10.42
N ILE A 48 -2.70 1.62 9.19
CA ILE A 48 -1.84 1.41 8.02
C ILE A 48 -1.40 2.78 7.50
N HIS A 49 -0.10 3.03 7.55
CA HIS A 49 0.52 4.23 7.00
C HIS A 49 1.35 3.85 5.80
N GLY A 50 1.21 4.58 4.70
CA GLY A 50 2.01 4.30 3.51
C GLY A 50 2.10 5.48 2.56
N SER A 51 3.04 5.35 1.64
CA SER A 51 3.19 6.24 0.49
C SER A 51 3.13 5.43 -0.79
N VAL A 52 2.57 6.05 -1.83
CA VAL A 52 2.57 5.52 -3.19
C VAL A 52 3.19 6.60 -4.07
N GLU A 53 4.28 6.26 -4.73
CA GLU A 53 4.93 7.06 -5.75
C GLU A 53 4.78 6.31 -7.08
N VAL A 54 4.19 6.97 -8.07
CA VAL A 54 4.11 6.48 -9.45
C VAL A 54 4.84 7.47 -10.32
N ASN A 55 5.69 6.96 -11.21
CA ASN A 55 6.40 7.73 -12.20
C ASN A 55 6.43 6.90 -13.50
N LEU A 56 5.51 7.18 -14.41
CA LEU A 56 5.42 6.44 -15.67
C LEU A 56 6.55 6.79 -16.66
N GLY A 57 7.40 7.76 -16.33
CA GLY A 57 8.37 8.35 -17.27
C GLY A 57 7.68 9.12 -18.39
N TRP A 58 6.42 9.51 -18.19
CA TRP A 58 5.57 10.18 -19.18
C TRP A 58 5.50 11.70 -18.95
N SER A 59 6.57 12.27 -18.40
CA SER A 59 6.64 13.70 -18.08
C SER A 59 6.22 14.56 -19.27
N GLY A 60 5.18 15.38 -19.06
CA GLY A 60 4.64 16.32 -20.05
C GLY A 60 3.73 15.67 -21.09
N LYS A 61 3.28 14.42 -20.89
CA LYS A 61 2.24 13.80 -21.71
C LYS A 61 0.85 14.14 -21.16
N LEU A 62 -0.11 14.30 -22.08
CA LEU A 62 -1.50 14.67 -21.78
C LEU A 62 -2.20 13.73 -20.77
N PHE A 63 -1.76 12.48 -20.66
CA PHE A 63 -2.39 11.45 -19.83
C PHE A 63 -1.57 11.04 -18.60
N GLU A 64 -0.44 11.69 -18.32
CA GLU A 64 0.42 11.37 -17.17
C GLU A 64 -0.36 11.40 -15.85
N GLY A 65 -0.83 12.57 -15.44
CA GLY A 65 -1.57 12.75 -14.18
C GLY A 65 -2.78 11.83 -14.05
N PRO A 66 -3.74 11.82 -15.01
CA PRO A 66 -4.92 10.97 -14.90
C PRO A 66 -4.62 9.47 -14.76
N VAL A 67 -3.57 8.97 -15.44
CA VAL A 67 -3.21 7.55 -15.37
C VAL A 67 -2.52 7.25 -14.03
N GLU A 68 -1.59 8.09 -13.59
CA GLU A 68 -0.90 7.94 -12.30
C GLU A 68 -1.90 7.99 -11.13
N ASP A 69 -2.82 8.94 -11.13
CA ASP A 69 -3.87 9.08 -10.11
C ASP A 69 -4.78 7.84 -10.04
N THR A 70 -5.13 7.28 -11.18
CA THR A 70 -5.97 6.07 -11.25
C THR A 70 -5.22 4.85 -10.67
N ILE A 71 -3.93 4.72 -10.97
CA ILE A 71 -3.07 3.65 -10.40
C ILE A 71 -2.96 3.81 -8.89
N VAL A 72 -2.67 5.02 -8.40
CA VAL A 72 -2.60 5.33 -6.96
C VAL A 72 -3.92 5.00 -6.27
N THR A 73 -5.04 5.36 -6.87
CA THR A 73 -6.38 5.10 -6.31
C THR A 73 -6.66 3.61 -6.22
N GLY A 74 -6.37 2.84 -7.28
CA GLY A 74 -6.56 1.38 -7.27
C GLY A 74 -5.69 0.68 -6.21
N LEU A 75 -4.45 1.14 -6.00
CA LEU A 75 -3.58 0.61 -4.96
C LEU A 75 -4.11 0.90 -3.55
N LYS A 76 -4.60 2.12 -3.29
CA LYS A 76 -5.23 2.46 -2.00
C LYS A 76 -6.45 1.59 -1.73
N GLN A 77 -7.28 1.32 -2.74
CA GLN A 77 -8.44 0.45 -2.60
C GLN A 77 -8.06 -1.01 -2.31
N ALA A 78 -7.02 -1.53 -2.97
CA ALA A 78 -6.52 -2.88 -2.71
C ALA A 78 -5.97 -3.02 -1.27
N LEU A 79 -5.20 -2.03 -0.81
CA LEU A 79 -4.69 -1.99 0.56
C LEU A 79 -5.81 -1.92 1.60
N GLN A 80 -6.85 -1.12 1.34
CA GLN A 80 -8.02 -1.06 2.22
C GLN A 80 -8.75 -2.41 2.27
N ALA A 81 -8.99 -3.04 1.11
CA ALA A 81 -9.65 -4.35 1.06
C ALA A 81 -8.87 -5.43 1.81
N GLN A 82 -7.53 -5.41 1.75
CA GLN A 82 -6.68 -6.30 2.53
C GLN A 82 -6.81 -6.04 4.04
N ALA A 83 -6.84 -4.77 4.46
CA ALA A 83 -7.06 -4.39 5.86
C ALA A 83 -8.40 -4.89 6.39
N ASP A 84 -9.46 -4.73 5.58
CA ASP A 84 -10.81 -5.17 5.91
C ASP A 84 -10.87 -6.71 6.03
N GLN A 85 -10.25 -7.45 5.11
CA GLN A 85 -10.26 -8.92 5.12
C GLN A 85 -9.59 -9.51 6.37
N VAL A 86 -8.55 -8.85 6.90
CA VAL A 86 -7.90 -9.25 8.15
C VAL A 86 -8.74 -8.90 9.38
N SER A 87 -9.60 -7.88 9.31
CA SER A 87 -10.43 -7.43 10.44
C SER A 87 -11.67 -8.29 10.68
N VAL A 88 -12.02 -9.18 9.74
CA VAL A 88 -13.21 -10.05 9.80
C VAL A 88 -12.88 -11.45 10.36
N HIS A 89 -11.61 -11.74 10.65
CA HIS A 89 -11.15 -12.98 11.31
C HIS A 89 -10.59 -12.66 12.70
#